data_AF-A0A0D2GAW2-F1
#
_entry.id   AF-A0A0D2GAW2-F1
#
_cell.length_a   1.000
_cell.length_b   1.000
_cell.length_c   1.000
_cell.angle_alpha   90.00
_cell.angle_beta   90.00
_cell.angle_gamma   90.00
#
_symmetry.space_group_name_H-M   'P 1'
#
loop_
_entity.id
_entity.type
_entity.pdbx_description
1 polymer ?
#
loop_
_entity_poly.entity_id
_entity_poly.type
_entity_poly.pdbx_seq_one_letter_code
_entity_poly.pdbx_strand_id
1 'polypeptide(L)'
;MFPDGIFKGKRIMKKFLHGLFLCLAVLCFTAPPVLALELCVQVKEGKLMEQPSFFARLLKKIPYGRKVESLEEENGWHRIETPPGWMHASALTAQTVSLNPGQADAKITPDKEELALAGKGFNKKVEAKYRAQGKGDYKKVDKMEARFNFKQKELAGFLAEGGLKPGEDK
;
A
#
# COMPACT_ATOMS: atom_id res chain seq x y z
N MET A 1 -45.64 -9.12 -82.19
CA MET A 1 -45.27 -7.72 -81.86
C MET A 1 -44.42 -7.79 -80.60
N PHE A 2 -43.09 -7.86 -80.79
CA PHE A 2 -42.12 -7.75 -79.70
C PHE A 2 -41.89 -6.27 -79.41
N PRO A 3 -41.68 -5.91 -78.14
CA PRO A 3 -40.81 -4.79 -77.86
C PRO A 3 -39.56 -5.25 -77.12
N ASP A 4 -38.44 -4.86 -77.74
CA ASP A 4 -37.11 -4.72 -77.19
C ASP A 4 -37.06 -3.80 -75.96
N GLY A 5 -35.96 -3.88 -75.20
CA GLY A 5 -35.42 -2.67 -74.57
C GLY A 5 -34.89 -2.81 -73.15
N ILE A 6 -33.58 -2.99 -73.06
CA ILE A 6 -32.73 -2.94 -71.86
C ILE A 6 -32.74 -1.53 -71.22
N PHE A 7 -32.82 -1.45 -69.87
CA PHE A 7 -32.29 -0.29 -69.12
C PHE A 7 -31.48 -0.70 -67.89
N LYS A 8 -30.30 -0.08 -67.79
CA LYS A 8 -29.23 -0.24 -66.81
C LYS A 8 -29.61 0.25 -65.41
N GLY A 9 -29.16 -0.50 -64.39
CA GLY A 9 -28.17 0.04 -63.45
C GLY A 9 -28.63 0.58 -62.09
N LYS A 10 -27.75 0.28 -61.12
CA LYS A 10 -27.49 0.95 -59.83
C LYS A 10 -28.31 0.54 -58.59
N ARG A 11 -27.55 -0.14 -57.71
CA ARG A 11 -27.24 0.33 -56.35
C ARG A 11 -28.32 0.02 -55.29
N ILE A 12 -28.40 -1.24 -54.89
CA ILE A 12 -29.16 -1.62 -53.68
C ILE A 12 -28.26 -2.18 -52.56
N MET A 13 -27.00 -2.55 -52.84
CA MET A 13 -26.06 -3.00 -51.80
C MET A 13 -25.19 -1.87 -51.25
N LYS A 14 -25.78 -0.86 -50.59
CA LYS A 14 -25.01 0.09 -49.75
C LYS A 14 -25.65 0.44 -48.42
N LYS A 15 -26.90 0.01 -48.18
CA LYS A 15 -27.61 0.32 -46.92
C LYS A 15 -27.45 -0.78 -45.85
N PHE A 16 -27.04 -1.99 -46.23
CA PHE A 16 -26.83 -3.09 -45.29
C PHE A 16 -25.40 -3.23 -44.76
N LEU A 17 -24.42 -2.54 -45.36
CA LEU A 17 -23.03 -2.61 -44.89
C LEU A 17 -22.69 -1.58 -43.80
N HIS A 18 -23.52 -0.55 -43.63
CA HIS A 18 -23.32 0.50 -42.63
C HIS A 18 -24.07 0.25 -41.31
N GLY A 19 -24.94 -0.76 -41.25
CA GLY A 19 -25.68 -1.12 -40.02
C GLY A 19 -24.92 -2.06 -39.09
N LEU A 20 -24.00 -2.88 -39.64
CA LEU A 20 -23.22 -3.84 -38.84
C LEU A 20 -21.92 -3.24 -38.28
N PHE A 21 -21.42 -2.17 -38.88
CA PHE A 21 -20.18 -1.51 -38.44
C PHE A 21 -20.39 -0.47 -37.32
N LEU A 22 -21.65 -0.05 -37.07
CA LEU A 22 -21.97 0.94 -36.05
C LEU A 22 -22.25 0.33 -34.66
N CYS A 23 -22.36 -1.00 -34.55
CA CYS A 23 -22.71 -1.66 -33.29
C CYS A 23 -21.50 -2.30 -32.56
N LEU A 24 -20.34 -2.43 -33.23
CA LEU A 24 -19.15 -3.08 -32.65
C LEU A 24 -18.13 -2.07 -32.07
N ALA A 25 -18.30 -0.77 -32.30
CA ALA A 25 -17.38 0.26 -31.82
C ALA A 25 -17.73 0.84 -30.44
N VAL A 26 -18.79 0.34 -29.78
CA VAL A 26 -19.28 0.84 -28.48
C VAL A 26 -19.11 -0.23 -27.38
N LEU A 27 -17.98 -0.94 -27.40
CA LEU A 27 -17.41 -1.53 -26.19
C LEU A 27 -16.27 -0.60 -25.75
N CYS A 28 -16.63 0.63 -25.40
CA CYS A 28 -15.76 1.48 -24.61
C CYS A 28 -15.51 0.75 -23.30
N PHE A 29 -14.26 0.33 -23.13
CA PHE A 29 -13.69 -0.23 -21.92
C PHE A 29 -13.90 0.79 -20.79
N THR A 30 -15.03 0.71 -20.09
CA THR A 30 -15.25 1.49 -18.87
C THR A 30 -14.40 0.84 -17.80
N ALA A 31 -13.15 1.29 -17.66
CA ALA A 31 -12.35 0.94 -16.50
C ALA A 31 -13.15 1.36 -15.25
N PRO A 32 -13.43 0.45 -14.30
CA PRO A 32 -14.12 0.82 -13.08
C PRO A 32 -13.30 1.91 -12.37
N PRO A 33 -13.96 2.92 -11.77
CA PRO A 33 -13.27 3.91 -10.97
C PRO A 33 -12.56 3.18 -9.82
N VAL A 34 -11.24 3.31 -9.76
CA VAL A 34 -10.47 2.82 -8.62
C VAL A 34 -10.81 3.74 -7.45
N LEU A 35 -11.47 3.20 -6.43
CA LEU A 35 -11.86 3.94 -5.24
C LEU A 35 -10.60 4.15 -4.39
N ALA A 36 -9.90 5.26 -4.61
CA ALA A 36 -8.77 5.64 -3.79
C ALA A 36 -9.24 6.04 -2.38
N LEU A 37 -8.85 5.29 -1.36
CA LEU A 37 -9.11 5.57 0.05
C LEU A 37 -7.90 6.27 0.67
N GLU A 38 -8.07 7.51 1.15
CA GLU A 38 -7.02 8.21 1.88
C GLU A 38 -6.82 7.59 3.29
N LEU A 39 -5.60 7.17 3.59
CA LEU A 39 -5.19 6.62 4.89
C LEU A 39 -3.96 7.36 5.42
N CYS A 40 -3.77 7.37 6.74
CA CYS A 40 -2.61 7.96 7.40
C CYS A 40 -1.67 6.87 7.94
N VAL A 41 -0.37 7.08 7.84
CA VAL A 41 0.64 6.21 8.46
C VAL A 41 0.65 6.42 9.97
N GLN A 42 0.30 5.38 10.73
CA GLN A 42 0.22 5.41 12.21
C GLN A 42 1.45 4.86 12.94
N VAL A 43 2.41 4.31 12.20
CA VAL A 43 3.68 3.82 12.77
C VAL A 43 4.81 4.81 12.53
N LYS A 44 5.82 4.80 13.42
CA LYS A 44 6.98 5.69 13.33
C LYS A 44 7.67 5.64 11.95
N GLU A 45 7.82 4.44 11.39
CA GLU A 45 8.38 4.19 10.06
C GLU A 45 7.52 3.16 9.33
N GLY A 46 6.63 3.62 8.45
CA GLY A 46 5.84 2.75 7.56
C GLY A 46 6.74 2.13 6.50
N LYS A 47 6.59 0.82 6.25
CA LYS A 47 7.37 0.10 5.25
C LYS A 47 6.53 -0.08 3.99
N LEU A 48 7.01 0.46 2.88
CA LEU A 48 6.45 0.25 1.56
C LEU A 48 7.21 -0.88 0.87
N MET A 49 6.50 -1.95 0.53
CA MET A 49 7.02 -3.20 0.02
C MET A 49 6.66 -3.36 -1.47
N GLU A 50 7.42 -4.19 -2.19
CA GLU A 50 7.16 -4.46 -3.61
C GLU A 50 5.96 -5.40 -3.84
N GLN A 51 5.66 -6.25 -2.86
CA GLN A 51 4.58 -7.24 -2.89
C GLN A 51 3.88 -7.27 -1.51
N PRO A 52 2.64 -7.77 -1.41
CA PRO A 52 1.91 -7.90 -0.16
C PRO A 52 2.49 -9.01 0.73
N SER A 53 3.74 -8.85 1.16
CA SER A 53 4.48 -9.82 1.98
C SER A 53 5.53 -9.13 2.84
N PHE A 54 5.69 -9.59 4.08
CA PHE A 54 6.69 -9.07 5.02
C PHE A 54 8.13 -9.32 4.58
N PHE A 55 8.33 -10.32 3.72
CA PHE A 55 9.63 -10.74 3.21
C PHE A 55 9.91 -10.18 1.80
N ALA A 56 8.97 -9.41 1.25
CA ALA A 56 9.19 -8.74 -0.02
C ALA A 56 10.30 -7.69 0.10
N ARG A 57 10.83 -7.26 -1.06
CA ARG A 57 11.81 -6.18 -1.08
C ARG A 57 11.17 -4.89 -0.53
N LEU A 58 11.86 -4.27 0.41
CA LEU A 58 11.50 -2.93 0.89
C LEU A 58 11.84 -1.90 -0.20
N LEU A 59 10.82 -1.21 -0.70
CA LEU A 59 10.98 -0.12 -1.68
C LEU A 59 11.33 1.19 -0.99
N LYS A 60 10.57 1.55 0.05
CA LYS A 60 10.70 2.85 0.72
C LYS A 60 10.19 2.82 2.15
N LYS A 61 10.72 3.72 2.98
CA LYS A 61 10.14 4.04 4.29
C LYS A 61 9.32 5.32 4.22
N ILE A 62 8.11 5.30 4.75
CA ILE A 62 7.20 6.43 4.80
C ILE A 62 7.09 6.91 6.26
N PRO A 63 7.30 8.21 6.55
CA PRO A 63 7.24 8.70 7.92
C PRO A 63 5.81 8.72 8.48
N TYR A 64 5.72 8.68 9.80
CA TYR A 64 4.46 8.82 10.55
C TYR A 64 3.66 10.07 10.13
N GLY A 65 2.33 9.96 10.18
CA GLY A 65 1.39 11.04 9.89
C GLY A 65 1.27 11.39 8.40
N ARG A 66 2.04 10.74 7.51
CA ARG A 66 1.86 10.93 6.07
C ARG A 66 0.57 10.30 5.60
N LYS A 67 -0.16 11.06 4.79
CA LYS A 67 -1.30 10.55 4.03
C LYS A 67 -0.82 9.76 2.82
N VAL A 68 -1.50 8.66 2.54
CA VAL A 68 -1.29 7.77 1.40
C VAL A 68 -2.65 7.37 0.83
N GLU A 69 -2.71 7.18 -0.48
CA GLU A 69 -3.92 6.74 -1.17
C GLU A 69 -3.85 5.24 -1.39
N SER A 70 -4.80 4.50 -0.82
CA SER A 70 -4.97 3.06 -0.99
C SER A 70 -5.95 2.79 -2.13
N LEU A 71 -5.50 2.06 -3.15
CA LEU A 71 -6.29 1.68 -4.31
C LEU A 71 -7.13 0.42 -4.05
N GLU A 72 -6.53 -0.55 -3.37
CA GLU A 72 -7.12 -1.84 -3.08
C GLU A 72 -6.51 -2.42 -1.80
N GLU A 73 -7.24 -3.32 -1.16
CA GLU A 73 -6.78 -4.11 -0.03
C GLU A 73 -6.81 -5.59 -0.40
N GLU A 74 -5.68 -6.27 -0.20
CA GLU A 74 -5.53 -7.71 -0.45
C GLU A 74 -4.78 -8.35 0.74
N ASN A 75 -5.38 -9.33 1.39
CA ASN A 75 -4.77 -10.09 2.50
C ASN A 75 -4.18 -9.21 3.62
N GLY A 76 -4.87 -8.12 3.98
CA GLY A 76 -4.40 -7.17 5.00
C GLY A 76 -3.29 -6.22 4.52
N TRP A 77 -3.07 -6.13 3.21
CA TRP A 77 -2.15 -5.18 2.59
C TRP A 77 -2.89 -4.19 1.72
N HIS A 78 -2.57 -2.92 1.87
CA HIS A 78 -3.06 -1.85 1.01
C HIS A 78 -2.08 -1.57 -0.13
N ARG A 79 -2.57 -1.53 -1.35
CA ARG A 79 -1.82 -1.06 -2.50
C ARG A 79 -1.86 0.46 -2.53
N ILE A 80 -0.71 1.07 -2.28
CA ILE A 80 -0.53 2.51 -2.30
C ILE A 80 -0.25 2.96 -3.73
N GLU A 81 -0.88 4.05 -4.16
CA GLU A 81 -0.64 4.65 -5.48
C GLU A 81 0.64 5.49 -5.51
N THR A 82 0.78 6.40 -4.54
CA THR A 82 1.88 7.37 -4.52
C THR A 82 2.57 7.45 -3.14
N PRO A 83 3.83 7.00 -3.03
CA PRO A 83 4.59 6.20 -4.00
C PRO A 83 4.01 4.78 -4.17
N PRO A 84 4.15 4.17 -5.36
CA PRO A 84 3.55 2.88 -5.64
C PRO A 84 4.19 1.76 -4.82
N GLY A 85 3.36 0.92 -4.21
CA GLY A 85 3.81 -0.26 -3.48
C GLY A 85 2.77 -0.78 -2.51
N TRP A 86 3.15 -1.73 -1.67
CA TRP A 86 2.27 -2.39 -0.71
C TRP A 86 2.62 -2.00 0.72
N MET A 87 1.62 -1.65 1.51
CA MET A 87 1.79 -1.35 2.93
C MET A 87 0.78 -2.13 3.75
N HIS A 88 1.25 -2.83 4.79
CA HIS A 88 0.39 -3.62 5.64
C HIS A 88 -0.60 -2.74 6.42
N ALA A 89 -1.83 -3.20 6.60
CA ALA A 89 -2.93 -2.47 7.25
C ALA A 89 -2.58 -2.01 8.67
N SER A 90 -1.76 -2.76 9.41
CA SER A 90 -1.32 -2.36 10.76
C SER A 90 -0.48 -1.06 10.78
N ALA A 91 0.05 -0.63 9.65
CA ALA A 91 0.80 0.62 9.53
C ALA A 91 -0.10 1.81 9.18
N LEU A 92 -1.38 1.58 8.86
CA LEU A 92 -2.31 2.55 8.31
C LEU A 92 -3.52 2.75 9.21
N THR A 93 -4.06 3.96 9.24
CA THR A 93 -5.30 4.28 9.95
C THR A 93 -6.17 5.19 9.09
N ALA A 94 -7.49 5.01 9.16
CA ALA A 94 -8.45 5.92 8.53
C ALA A 94 -8.63 7.24 9.32
N GLN A 95 -8.09 7.32 10.54
CA GLN A 95 -8.16 8.52 11.36
C GLN A 95 -7.14 9.56 10.92
N THR A 96 -7.56 10.81 10.85
CA THR A 96 -6.66 11.94 10.60
C THR A 96 -5.70 12.09 11.79
N VAL A 97 -4.43 11.74 11.59
CA VAL A 97 -3.38 12.10 12.55
C VAL A 97 -3.22 13.61 12.47
N SER A 98 -3.68 14.34 13.49
CA SER A 98 -3.63 15.80 13.51
C SER A 98 -2.17 16.27 13.55
N LEU A 99 -1.71 16.87 12.46
CA LEU A 99 -0.42 17.55 12.37
C LEU A 99 -0.68 19.04 12.60
N ASN A 100 -0.12 19.62 13.66
CA ASN A 100 -0.17 21.07 13.87
C ASN A 100 0.86 21.74 12.93
N PRO A 101 0.46 22.41 11.83
CA PRO A 101 1.36 22.79 10.73
C PRO A 101 2.14 24.11 10.96
N GLY A 102 2.15 24.65 12.19
CA GLY A 102 2.60 26.03 12.47
C GLY A 102 4.09 26.21 12.78
N GLN A 103 4.91 25.17 12.76
CA GLN A 103 6.36 25.30 12.97
C GLN A 103 7.12 24.61 11.84
N ALA A 104 7.90 25.40 11.10
CA ALA A 104 8.73 24.95 9.97
C ALA A 104 9.83 23.92 10.36
N ASP A 105 9.93 23.55 11.64
CA ASP A 105 10.78 22.48 12.16
C ASP A 105 10.04 21.65 13.23
N ALA A 106 8.73 21.40 13.04
CA ALA A 106 7.98 20.48 13.88
C ALA A 106 8.51 19.06 13.66
N LYS A 107 9.55 18.70 14.44
CA LYS A 107 10.05 17.35 14.63
C LYS A 107 8.86 16.43 14.87
N ILE A 108 8.42 15.72 13.83
CA ILE A 108 7.28 14.80 13.83
C ILE A 108 7.53 13.74 14.91
N THR A 109 7.03 14.03 16.10
CA THR A 109 7.08 13.20 17.28
C THR A 109 5.63 13.09 17.67
N PRO A 110 5.03 11.87 17.68
CA PRO A 110 3.71 11.67 18.26
C PRO A 110 3.67 12.33 19.64
N ASP A 111 2.56 12.98 19.98
CA ASP A 111 2.45 13.62 21.28
C ASP A 111 2.73 12.59 22.36
N LYS A 112 3.56 12.97 23.34
CA LYS A 112 4.07 12.04 24.36
C LYS A 112 2.92 11.37 25.13
N GLU A 113 1.77 12.02 25.19
CA GLU A 113 0.52 11.50 25.75
C GLU A 113 -0.12 10.41 24.88
N GLU A 114 -0.18 10.55 23.55
CA GLU A 114 -0.67 9.50 22.64
C GLU A 114 0.21 8.26 22.70
N LEU A 115 1.54 8.45 22.72
CA LEU A 115 2.49 7.35 22.85
C LEU A 115 2.37 6.64 24.22
N ALA A 116 2.14 7.39 25.29
CA ALA A 116 1.95 6.83 26.63
C ALA A 116 0.61 6.10 26.77
N LEU A 117 -0.45 6.58 26.12
CA LEU A 117 -1.76 5.92 26.14
C LEU A 117 -1.73 4.59 25.38
N ALA A 118 -1.06 4.55 24.22
CA ALA A 118 -0.84 3.33 23.44
C ALA A 118 0.12 2.32 24.11
N GLY A 119 1.06 2.82 24.94
CA GLY A 119 2.08 2.02 25.61
C GLY A 119 1.79 1.62 27.07
N LYS A 120 0.56 1.77 27.58
CA LYS A 120 0.23 1.62 29.02
C LYS A 120 1.18 2.41 29.95
N GLY A 121 1.60 3.60 29.52
CA GLY A 121 2.50 4.47 30.27
C GLY A 121 3.98 4.12 30.18
N PHE A 122 4.39 3.10 29.42
CA PHE A 122 5.81 2.79 29.23
C PHE A 122 6.44 3.74 28.20
N ASN A 123 7.41 4.54 28.65
CA ASN A 123 8.11 5.51 27.80
C ASN A 123 9.58 5.65 28.22
N LYS A 124 10.37 6.42 27.45
CA LYS A 124 11.81 6.62 27.70
C LYS A 124 12.13 7.11 29.12
N LYS A 125 11.25 7.93 29.73
CA LYS A 125 11.45 8.41 31.11
C LYS A 125 11.24 7.29 32.13
N VAL A 126 10.24 6.44 31.92
CA VAL A 126 9.97 5.26 32.77
C VAL A 126 11.15 4.29 32.68
N GLU A 127 11.60 3.98 31.47
CA GLU A 127 12.76 3.10 31.26
C GLU A 127 14.03 3.65 31.93
N ALA A 128 14.31 4.96 31.80
CA ALA A 128 15.44 5.60 32.48
C ALA A 128 15.33 5.49 34.02
N LYS A 129 14.13 5.65 34.57
CA LYS A 129 13.87 5.47 36.02
C LYS A 129 14.12 4.03 36.45
N TYR A 130 13.64 3.04 35.70
CA TYR A 130 13.86 1.63 36.02
C TYR A 130 15.34 1.22 35.88
N ARG A 131 16.06 1.73 34.86
CA ARG A 131 17.51 1.58 34.73
C ARG A 131 18.24 2.12 35.96
N ALA A 132 17.88 3.32 36.41
CA ALA A 132 18.49 3.94 37.59
C ALA A 132 18.21 3.20 38.90
N GLN A 133 17.06 2.51 39.00
CA GLN A 133 16.72 1.67 40.15
C GLN A 133 17.48 0.33 40.17
N GLY A 134 18.29 0.03 39.16
CA GLY A 134 19.01 -1.25 39.04
C GLY A 134 18.08 -2.45 38.84
N LYS A 135 16.82 -2.22 38.46
CA LYS A 135 15.83 -3.29 38.23
C LYS A 135 15.90 -3.76 36.79
N GLY A 136 16.48 -4.94 36.58
CA GLY A 136 16.56 -5.59 35.26
C GLY A 136 17.93 -5.46 34.59
N ASP A 137 18.22 -6.38 33.67
CA ASP A 137 19.48 -6.43 32.92
C ASP A 137 19.30 -5.80 31.54
N TYR A 138 19.40 -4.46 31.50
CA TYR A 138 19.24 -3.70 30.26
C TYR A 138 20.33 -4.01 29.23
N LYS A 139 21.50 -4.50 29.65
CA LYS A 139 22.55 -4.91 28.69
C LYS A 139 22.07 -6.06 27.81
N LYS A 140 21.24 -6.97 28.32
CA LYS A 140 20.63 -8.03 27.50
C LYS A 140 19.57 -7.50 26.55
N VAL A 141 18.77 -6.52 26.99
CA VAL A 141 17.78 -5.85 26.13
C VAL A 141 18.49 -5.12 25.00
N ASP A 142 19.48 -4.29 25.32
CA ASP A 142 20.27 -3.56 24.33
C ASP A 142 20.97 -4.53 23.35
N LYS A 143 21.47 -5.68 23.86
CA LYS A 143 22.07 -6.73 23.02
C LYS A 143 21.04 -7.38 22.10
N MET A 144 19.81 -7.59 22.55
CA MET A 144 18.70 -8.09 21.73
C MET A 144 18.37 -7.08 20.64
N GLU A 145 18.11 -5.82 20.99
CA GLU A 145 17.80 -4.76 20.02
C GLU A 145 18.91 -4.59 18.97
N ALA A 146 20.17 -4.65 19.38
CA ALA A 146 21.30 -4.51 18.47
C ALA A 146 21.53 -5.73 17.56
N ARG A 147 21.24 -6.95 18.03
CA ARG A 147 21.48 -8.19 17.25
C ARG A 147 20.41 -8.48 16.23
N PHE A 148 19.16 -8.10 16.47
CA PHE A 148 18.03 -8.53 15.65
C PHE A 148 17.64 -7.52 14.56
N ASN A 149 18.63 -6.95 13.87
CA ASN A 149 18.41 -6.13 12.69
C ASN A 149 18.83 -6.89 11.43
N PHE A 150 18.02 -7.89 11.05
CA PHE A 150 18.29 -8.70 9.87
C PHE A 150 18.03 -7.89 8.60
N LYS A 151 19.01 -7.92 7.69
CA LYS A 151 18.82 -7.32 6.36
C LYS A 151 17.83 -8.18 5.58
N GLN A 152 17.01 -7.54 4.73
CA GLN A 152 16.06 -8.26 3.88
C GLN A 152 16.73 -9.36 3.03
N LYS A 153 17.99 -9.16 2.63
CA LYS A 153 18.78 -10.17 1.91
C LYS A 153 19.07 -11.43 2.74
N GLU A 154 19.34 -11.26 4.04
CA GLU A 154 19.61 -12.38 4.95
C GLU A 154 18.33 -13.19 5.21
N LEU A 155 17.20 -12.50 5.37
CA LEU A 155 15.89 -13.13 5.47
C LEU A 155 15.54 -13.91 4.19
N ALA A 156 15.81 -13.34 3.01
CA ALA A 156 15.59 -14.04 1.74
C ALA A 156 16.45 -15.32 1.61
N GLY A 157 17.71 -15.27 2.06
CA GLY A 157 18.58 -16.45 2.12
C GLY A 157 18.04 -17.52 3.07
N PHE A 158 17.62 -17.12 4.27
CA PHE A 158 17.01 -18.01 5.25
C PHE A 158 15.75 -18.71 4.71
N LEU A 159 14.88 -17.99 3.99
CA LEU A 159 13.70 -18.57 3.37
C LEU A 159 14.07 -19.60 2.29
N ALA A 160 15.05 -19.28 1.44
CA ALA A 160 15.50 -20.17 0.38
C ALA A 160 16.15 -21.45 0.93
N GLU A 161 17.02 -21.32 1.93
CA GLU A 161 17.66 -22.46 2.62
C GLU A 161 16.65 -23.33 3.36
N GLY A 162 15.65 -22.70 4.00
CA GLY A 162 14.61 -23.40 4.74
C GLY A 162 13.48 -23.96 3.88
N GLY A 163 13.46 -23.71 2.57
CA GLY A 163 12.34 -24.07 1.69
C GLY A 163 11.01 -23.42 2.10
N LEU A 164 11.07 -22.27 2.77
CA LEU A 164 9.92 -21.60 3.34
C LEU A 164 9.30 -20.64 2.31
N LYS A 165 7.99 -20.74 2.10
CA LYS A 165 7.24 -19.83 1.24
C LYS A 165 6.52 -18.76 2.08
N PRO A 166 6.81 -17.47 1.87
CA PRO A 166 6.05 -16.38 2.48
C PRO A 166 4.62 -16.32 1.96
N GLY A 167 3.62 -16.35 2.85
CA GLY A 167 2.23 -16.00 2.52
C GLY A 167 1.34 -17.10 1.94
N GLU A 168 1.68 -18.39 2.12
CA GLU A 168 0.68 -19.46 1.99
C GLU A 168 -0.05 -19.63 3.34
N ASP A 169 -1.02 -18.76 3.62
CA ASP A 169 -2.08 -19.10 4.56
C ASP A 169 -3.06 -20.03 3.82
N LYS A 170 -3.31 -21.23 4.37
CA LYS A 170 -4.32 -22.17 3.86
C LYS A 170 -5.72 -21.77 4.31
#